data_AF-A0A945LW79-F1
#
_entry.id   AF-A0A945LW79-F1
#
_cell.length_a   1.000
_cell.length_b   1.000
_cell.length_c   1.000
_cell.angle_alpha   90.00
_cell.angle_beta   90.00
_cell.angle_gamma   90.00
#
_symmetry.space_group_name_H-M   'P 1'
#
loop_
_entity.id
_entity.type
_entity.pdbx_description
1 polymer ?
#
loop_
_entity_poly.entity_id
_entity_poly.type
_entity_poly.pdbx_seq_one_letter_code
_entity_poly.pdbx_strand_id
1 'polypeptide(L)'
;IGDNESAEKEAVSLAALDACLDRHGDELAAVIIEPLIQGAGGMRMCRPEFLAALCHRLREAGVLLIFDEVMTGFGRTGEMFACEKADVVPDIICLAKGLTGGFLPLAATVCSEDIFEAFYGDDFSRAFAHGHSFTANPLGCAAAHASLDLFTQENTLVNIEMIESAHRRGLAELSDIAGVERARLMGSVAAFDIGRRGEGYGAEIGATLKQAFIERGYLIRPLGNVVYLMPPYCITKAALEESYDAIAGVLATIVI
;
A
#
# COMPACT_ATOMS: atom_id res chain seq x y z
N ILE A 1 -8.50 16.13 -2.07
CA ILE A 1 -7.77 14.84 -2.04
C ILE A 1 -6.98 14.74 -3.33
N GLY A 2 -5.70 14.40 -3.26
CA GLY A 2 -4.79 14.32 -4.40
C GLY A 2 -3.74 15.43 -4.39
N ASP A 3 -2.74 15.28 -5.25
CA ASP A 3 -1.67 16.25 -5.50
C ASP A 3 -1.90 16.86 -6.89
N ASN A 4 -2.06 18.17 -6.97
CA ASN A 4 -2.37 18.87 -8.23
C ASN A 4 -1.21 18.75 -9.25
N GLU A 5 -0.01 18.38 -8.79
CA GLU A 5 1.18 18.19 -9.62
C GLU A 5 1.45 16.71 -9.92
N SER A 6 0.55 15.79 -9.56
CA SER A 6 0.74 14.34 -9.77
C SER A 6 1.12 14.02 -11.21
N ALA A 7 0.43 14.62 -12.20
CA ALA A 7 0.69 14.33 -13.60
C ALA A 7 2.09 14.74 -14.08
N GLU A 8 2.60 15.88 -13.60
CA GLU A 8 3.93 16.36 -13.95
C GLU A 8 5.02 15.49 -13.29
N LYS A 9 4.87 15.17 -12.00
CA LYS A 9 5.78 14.30 -11.26
C LYS A 9 5.86 12.89 -11.87
N GLU A 10 4.73 12.36 -12.29
CA GLU A 10 4.62 11.08 -12.97
C GLU A 10 5.27 11.12 -14.35
N ALA A 11 5.07 12.19 -15.14
CA ALA A 11 5.74 12.36 -16.44
C ALA A 11 7.26 12.43 -16.30
N VAL A 12 7.78 13.13 -15.30
CA VAL A 12 9.23 13.17 -14.99
C VAL A 12 9.75 11.78 -14.65
N SER A 13 8.97 11.00 -13.89
CA SER A 13 9.35 9.63 -13.50
C SER A 13 9.36 8.68 -14.70
N LEU A 14 8.39 8.80 -15.62
CA LEU A 14 8.39 8.03 -16.87
C LEU A 14 9.59 8.38 -17.76
N ALA A 15 9.90 9.67 -17.93
CA ALA A 15 11.06 10.09 -18.71
C ALA A 15 12.40 9.60 -18.09
N ALA A 16 12.49 9.57 -16.76
CA ALA A 16 13.64 9.01 -16.07
C ALA A 16 13.76 7.49 -16.26
N LEU A 17 12.63 6.77 -16.28
CA LEU A 17 12.61 5.35 -16.62
C LEU A 17 13.05 5.12 -18.07
N ASP A 18 12.51 5.88 -19.02
CA ASP A 18 12.87 5.76 -20.44
C ASP A 18 14.40 5.93 -20.61
N ALA A 19 14.99 6.96 -20.00
CA ALA A 19 16.44 7.17 -20.02
C ALA A 19 17.25 6.05 -19.34
N CYS A 20 16.68 5.39 -18.32
CA CYS A 20 17.30 4.25 -17.66
C CYS A 20 17.27 3.00 -18.55
N LEU A 21 16.13 2.73 -19.19
CA LEU A 21 15.97 1.62 -20.13
C LEU A 21 16.87 1.79 -21.36
N ASP A 22 16.98 3.00 -21.91
CA ASP A 22 17.87 3.29 -23.04
C ASP A 22 19.34 2.99 -22.73
N ARG A 23 19.75 3.19 -21.48
CA ARG A 23 21.15 3.02 -21.06
C ARG A 23 21.46 1.62 -20.54
N HIS A 24 20.51 0.98 -19.87
CA HIS A 24 20.76 -0.22 -19.06
C HIS A 24 19.76 -1.35 -19.32
N GLY A 25 18.79 -1.21 -20.23
CA GLY A 25 17.69 -2.16 -20.42
C GLY A 25 18.14 -3.61 -20.55
N ASP A 26 19.16 -3.88 -21.37
CA ASP A 26 19.70 -5.22 -21.60
C ASP A 26 20.38 -5.86 -20.36
N GLU A 27 20.69 -5.05 -19.34
CA GLU A 27 21.33 -5.48 -18.09
C GLU A 27 20.31 -5.63 -16.95
N LEU A 28 19.05 -5.20 -17.15
CA LEU A 28 18.01 -5.23 -16.12
C LEU A 28 17.25 -6.56 -16.14
N ALA A 29 17.37 -7.33 -15.06
CA ALA A 29 16.62 -8.56 -14.90
C ALA A 29 15.14 -8.30 -14.55
N ALA A 30 14.88 -7.39 -13.61
CA ALA A 30 13.54 -7.12 -13.11
C ALA A 30 13.43 -5.73 -12.45
N VAL A 31 12.20 -5.23 -12.34
CA VAL A 31 11.83 -4.08 -11.51
C VAL A 31 10.79 -4.48 -10.48
N ILE A 32 11.01 -4.07 -9.23
CA ILE A 32 10.09 -4.29 -8.11
C ILE A 32 9.38 -2.99 -7.72
N ILE A 33 8.06 -3.05 -7.55
CA ILE A 33 7.21 -1.88 -7.30
C ILE A 33 6.17 -2.24 -6.23
N GLU A 34 5.96 -1.36 -5.24
CA GLU A 34 4.74 -1.37 -4.43
C GLU A 34 3.61 -0.72 -5.28
N PRO A 35 2.65 -1.50 -5.82
CA PRO A 35 1.70 -0.98 -6.81
C PRO A 35 0.72 0.00 -6.18
N LEU A 36 0.56 1.16 -6.82
CA LEU A 36 -0.34 2.26 -6.47
C LEU A 36 -0.06 3.00 -5.15
N ILE A 37 0.42 2.31 -4.11
CA ILE A 37 0.70 2.90 -2.80
C ILE A 37 2.05 2.41 -2.26
N GLN A 38 3.01 3.34 -2.12
CA GLN A 38 4.24 3.09 -1.36
C GLN A 38 3.96 3.34 0.13
N GLY A 39 3.81 2.26 0.89
CA GLY A 39 3.27 2.33 2.25
C GLY A 39 4.24 2.97 3.24
N ALA A 40 5.38 2.32 3.47
CA ALA A 40 6.39 2.79 4.42
C ALA A 40 7.07 4.10 3.99
N GLY A 41 7.04 4.40 2.68
CA GLY A 41 7.51 5.66 2.09
C GLY A 41 6.65 6.89 2.41
N GLY A 42 5.63 6.73 3.27
CA GLY A 42 4.72 7.79 3.67
C GLY A 42 3.40 7.75 2.91
N MET A 43 2.86 6.56 2.62
CA MET A 43 1.59 6.39 1.89
C MET A 43 1.55 7.17 0.58
N ARG A 44 2.65 7.15 -0.20
CA ARG A 44 2.70 7.88 -1.47
C ARG A 44 1.85 7.15 -2.48
N MET A 45 0.93 7.85 -3.11
CA MET A 45 -0.03 7.26 -4.05
C MET A 45 0.26 7.78 -5.46
N CYS A 46 0.15 6.89 -6.46
CA CYS A 46 0.18 7.26 -7.87
C CYS A 46 -1.13 6.88 -8.56
N ARG A 47 -1.35 7.44 -9.75
CA ARG A 47 -2.53 7.13 -10.55
C ARG A 47 -2.39 5.75 -11.23
N PRO A 48 -3.48 4.98 -11.35
CA PRO A 48 -3.47 3.70 -12.08
C PRO A 48 -2.89 3.82 -13.48
N GLU A 49 -3.20 4.90 -14.21
CA GLU A 49 -2.72 5.13 -15.56
C GLU A 49 -1.20 5.32 -15.62
N PHE A 50 -0.59 5.92 -14.58
CA PHE A 50 0.86 6.03 -14.49
C PHE A 50 1.51 4.67 -14.25
N LEU A 51 0.96 3.85 -13.34
CA LEU A 51 1.48 2.51 -13.10
C LEU A 51 1.38 1.65 -14.37
N ALA A 52 0.23 1.68 -15.06
CA ALA A 52 0.06 0.99 -16.33
C ALA A 52 1.07 1.44 -17.40
N ALA A 53 1.27 2.76 -17.54
CA ALA A 53 2.24 3.31 -18.48
C ALA A 53 3.69 2.93 -18.15
N LEU A 54 4.04 2.85 -16.87
CA LEU A 54 5.34 2.40 -16.39
C LEU A 54 5.55 0.92 -16.73
N CYS A 55 4.58 0.08 -16.39
CA CYS A 55 4.64 -1.36 -16.63
C CYS A 55 4.69 -1.73 -18.12
N HIS A 56 3.97 -0.98 -18.98
CA HIS A 56 4.04 -1.16 -20.42
C HIS A 56 5.46 -0.98 -20.97
N ARG A 57 6.16 0.09 -20.56
CA ARG A 57 7.56 0.34 -20.96
C ARG A 57 8.51 -0.76 -20.53
N LEU A 58 8.38 -1.24 -19.29
CA LEU A 58 9.20 -2.34 -18.77
C LEU A 58 9.00 -3.62 -19.58
N ARG A 59 7.74 -3.94 -19.92
CA ARG A 59 7.40 -5.10 -20.74
C ARG A 59 7.95 -4.98 -22.16
N GLU A 60 7.87 -3.81 -22.78
CA GLU A 60 8.47 -3.56 -24.10
C GLU A 60 10.00 -3.73 -24.10
N ALA A 61 10.64 -3.39 -22.98
CA ALA A 61 12.08 -3.59 -22.77
C ALA A 61 12.45 -5.03 -22.34
N GLY A 62 11.49 -5.96 -22.21
CA GLY A 62 11.77 -7.33 -21.79
C GLY A 62 12.19 -7.48 -20.32
N VAL A 63 11.94 -6.47 -19.49
CA VAL A 63 12.30 -6.46 -18.07
C VAL A 63 11.16 -7.04 -17.24
N LEU A 64 11.45 -8.02 -16.38
CA LEU A 64 10.44 -8.66 -15.54
C LEU A 64 9.83 -7.67 -14.53
N LEU A 65 8.53 -7.78 -14.33
CA LEU A 65 7.77 -6.95 -13.40
C LEU A 65 7.43 -7.72 -12.13
N ILE A 66 7.84 -7.18 -10.98
CA ILE A 66 7.52 -7.71 -9.66
C ILE A 66 6.64 -6.69 -8.92
N PHE A 67 5.44 -7.10 -8.52
CA PHE A 67 4.63 -6.31 -7.61
C PHE A 67 4.78 -6.79 -6.17
N ASP A 68 5.19 -5.87 -5.29
CA ASP A 68 5.15 -6.05 -3.85
C ASP A 68 3.77 -5.69 -3.30
N GLU A 69 2.85 -6.66 -3.35
CA GLU A 69 1.48 -6.54 -2.86
C GLU A 69 1.34 -6.91 -1.38
N VAL A 70 2.45 -6.96 -0.63
CA VAL A 70 2.48 -7.34 0.79
C VAL A 70 1.63 -6.36 1.62
N MET A 71 1.50 -5.09 1.23
CA MET A 71 0.60 -4.12 1.89
C MET A 71 -0.69 -3.89 1.13
N THR A 72 -0.63 -3.80 -0.20
CA THR A 72 -1.72 -3.35 -1.07
C THR A 72 -2.74 -4.45 -1.40
N GLY A 73 -2.33 -5.72 -1.31
CA GLY A 73 -3.21 -6.84 -1.58
C GLY A 73 -4.33 -7.00 -0.55
N PHE A 74 -5.26 -7.90 -0.87
CA PHE A 74 -6.42 -8.25 -0.06
C PHE A 74 -7.32 -7.04 0.26
N GLY A 75 -7.72 -6.27 -0.76
CA GLY A 75 -8.74 -5.21 -0.61
C GLY A 75 -8.23 -3.82 -0.25
N ARG A 76 -6.92 -3.63 -0.01
CA ARG A 76 -6.42 -2.39 0.61
C ARG A 76 -6.66 -1.18 -0.28
N THR A 77 -6.50 -1.35 -1.60
CA THR A 77 -6.69 -0.30 -2.61
C THR A 77 -8.13 -0.20 -3.14
N GLY A 78 -9.05 -1.01 -2.60
CA GLY A 78 -10.46 -1.09 -3.01
C GLY A 78 -10.78 -2.34 -3.83
N GLU A 79 -9.81 -2.85 -4.60
CA GLU A 79 -9.89 -4.14 -5.30
C GLU A 79 -9.14 -5.22 -4.52
N MET A 80 -9.33 -6.50 -4.89
CA MET A 80 -8.64 -7.62 -4.23
C MET A 80 -7.13 -7.43 -4.30
N PHE A 81 -6.59 -7.04 -5.46
CA PHE A 81 -5.19 -6.67 -5.64
C PHE A 81 -5.06 -5.32 -6.34
N ALA A 82 -3.98 -4.58 -6.07
CA ALA A 82 -3.73 -3.31 -6.75
C ALA A 82 -3.46 -3.51 -8.26
N CYS A 83 -2.93 -4.67 -8.64
CA CYS A 83 -2.72 -5.07 -10.02
C CYS A 83 -4.03 -5.09 -10.85
N GLU A 84 -5.14 -5.51 -10.24
CA GLU A 84 -6.49 -5.47 -10.84
C GLU A 84 -6.95 -4.03 -11.05
N LYS A 85 -6.76 -3.18 -10.03
CA LYS A 85 -7.12 -1.76 -10.09
C LYS A 85 -6.32 -1.00 -11.16
N ALA A 86 -5.09 -1.42 -11.42
CA ALA A 86 -4.20 -0.83 -12.41
C ALA A 86 -4.36 -1.45 -13.81
N ASP A 87 -5.14 -2.52 -13.96
CA ASP A 87 -5.22 -3.33 -15.18
C ASP A 87 -3.83 -3.79 -15.69
N VAL A 88 -2.99 -4.25 -14.75
CA VAL A 88 -1.65 -4.76 -15.04
C VAL A 88 -1.44 -6.11 -14.39
N VAL A 89 -1.02 -7.10 -15.17
CA VAL A 89 -0.56 -8.39 -14.66
C VAL A 89 0.97 -8.39 -14.56
N PRO A 90 1.57 -8.47 -13.36
CA PRO A 90 3.01 -8.61 -13.18
C PRO A 90 3.48 -10.06 -13.39
N ASP A 91 4.77 -10.26 -13.59
CA ASP A 91 5.36 -11.59 -13.72
C ASP A 91 5.52 -12.28 -12.37
N ILE A 92 5.71 -11.51 -11.29
CA ILE A 92 5.79 -12.00 -9.92
C ILE A 92 4.97 -11.11 -8.98
N ILE A 93 4.28 -11.71 -8.01
CA ILE A 93 3.58 -11.02 -6.92
C ILE A 93 4.11 -11.50 -5.56
N CYS A 94 4.51 -10.57 -4.70
CA CYS A 94 4.81 -10.84 -3.29
C CYS A 94 3.58 -10.57 -2.42
N LEU A 95 3.18 -11.53 -1.59
CA LEU A 95 1.99 -11.49 -0.73
C LEU A 95 2.36 -11.80 0.72
N ALA A 96 1.76 -11.09 1.68
CA ALA A 96 1.83 -11.39 3.12
C ALA A 96 0.70 -10.63 3.85
N LYS A 97 0.93 -10.19 5.10
CA LYS A 97 0.02 -9.36 5.95
C LYS A 97 -1.44 -9.82 5.91
N GLY A 98 -2.24 -9.22 5.03
CA GLY A 98 -3.68 -9.50 4.85
C GLY A 98 -3.95 -10.95 4.46
N LEU A 99 -2.96 -11.67 3.91
CA LEU A 99 -3.06 -13.08 3.55
C LEU A 99 -3.63 -13.93 4.69
N THR A 100 -3.22 -13.67 5.93
CA THR A 100 -3.66 -14.43 7.12
C THR A 100 -4.57 -13.62 8.04
N GLY A 101 -5.07 -12.46 7.58
CA GLY A 101 -5.80 -11.52 8.43
C GLY A 101 -4.99 -10.99 9.61
N GLY A 102 -3.66 -11.12 9.57
CA GLY A 102 -2.75 -10.74 10.66
C GLY A 102 -2.61 -11.74 11.80
N PHE A 103 -3.17 -12.95 11.69
CA PHE A 103 -3.16 -13.94 12.78
C PHE A 103 -1.84 -14.72 12.90
N LEU A 104 -1.24 -15.09 11.77
CA LEU A 104 -0.02 -15.91 11.73
C LEU A 104 0.92 -15.45 10.62
N PRO A 105 2.24 -15.62 10.78
CA PRO A 105 3.20 -15.30 9.74
C PRO A 105 3.04 -16.28 8.56
N LEU A 106 2.71 -15.73 7.39
CA LEU A 106 2.77 -16.42 6.11
C LEU A 106 3.03 -15.38 5.02
N ALA A 107 3.85 -15.76 4.04
CA ALA A 107 4.04 -15.01 2.81
C ALA A 107 4.01 -15.98 1.63
N ALA A 108 3.71 -15.47 0.45
CA ALA A 108 3.75 -16.21 -0.80
C ALA A 108 4.40 -15.34 -1.88
N THR A 109 5.25 -15.95 -2.70
CA THR A 109 5.75 -15.37 -3.95
C THR A 109 5.09 -16.15 -5.08
N VAL A 110 4.17 -15.51 -5.78
CA VAL A 110 3.44 -16.07 -6.93
C VAL A 110 4.17 -15.64 -8.19
N CYS A 111 4.35 -16.54 -9.16
CA CYS A 111 4.99 -16.21 -10.44
C CYS A 111 4.14 -16.68 -11.61
N SER A 112 4.39 -16.12 -12.79
CA SER A 112 3.81 -16.56 -14.04
C SER A 112 4.22 -17.99 -14.38
N GLU A 113 3.43 -18.63 -15.24
CA GLU A 113 3.71 -19.98 -15.73
C GLU A 113 5.04 -20.03 -16.48
N ASP A 114 5.38 -19.01 -17.28
CA ASP A 114 6.66 -18.94 -18.00
C ASP A 114 7.87 -18.96 -17.04
N ILE A 115 7.78 -18.27 -15.91
CA ILE A 115 8.84 -18.30 -14.89
C ILE A 115 8.90 -19.67 -14.24
N PHE A 116 7.76 -20.25 -13.85
CA PHE A 116 7.71 -21.59 -13.26
C PHE A 116 8.34 -22.63 -14.19
N GLU A 117 7.96 -22.62 -15.48
CA GLU A 117 8.44 -23.54 -16.49
C GLU A 117 9.95 -23.41 -16.72
N ALA A 118 10.55 -22.23 -16.53
CA ALA A 118 12.00 -22.08 -16.60
C ALA A 118 12.73 -22.99 -15.59
N PHE A 119 12.15 -23.18 -14.40
CA PHE A 119 12.69 -24.02 -13.33
C PHE A 119 12.12 -25.46 -13.30
N TYR A 120 11.08 -25.75 -14.08
CA TYR A 120 10.43 -27.05 -14.07
C TYR A 120 11.14 -28.09 -14.95
N GLY A 121 11.74 -29.11 -14.35
CA GLY A 121 12.30 -30.25 -15.08
C GLY A 121 12.85 -31.36 -14.18
N ASP A 122 13.22 -32.48 -14.80
CA ASP A 122 13.65 -33.70 -14.09
C ASP A 122 15.08 -33.61 -13.52
N ASP A 123 15.86 -32.60 -13.93
CA ASP A 123 17.24 -32.42 -13.48
C ASP A 123 17.37 -31.31 -12.42
N PHE A 124 18.21 -31.55 -11.41
CA PHE A 124 18.39 -30.62 -10.30
C PHE A 124 18.98 -29.27 -10.74
N SER A 125 19.70 -29.19 -11.87
CA SER A 125 20.21 -27.91 -12.38
C SER A 125 19.12 -26.90 -12.75
N ARG A 126 17.89 -27.38 -12.97
CA ARG A 126 16.72 -26.53 -13.22
C ARG A 126 15.99 -26.15 -11.93
N ALA A 127 16.20 -26.86 -10.83
CA ALA A 127 15.45 -26.64 -9.60
C ALA A 127 15.77 -25.27 -8.96
N PHE A 128 14.73 -24.54 -8.57
CA PHE A 128 14.89 -23.40 -7.66
C PHE A 128 15.17 -23.92 -6.25
N ALA A 129 16.45 -24.09 -5.90
CA ALA A 129 16.91 -24.66 -4.65
C ALA A 129 16.77 -23.69 -3.45
N HIS A 130 15.53 -23.29 -3.15
CA HIS A 130 15.19 -22.41 -2.06
C HIS A 130 14.02 -22.98 -1.24
N GLY A 131 14.16 -22.99 0.09
CA GLY A 131 13.13 -23.44 1.00
C GLY A 131 13.60 -23.36 2.44
N HIS A 132 12.69 -22.95 3.33
CA HIS A 132 12.93 -22.88 4.77
C HIS A 132 12.08 -23.89 5.53
N SER A 133 12.46 -24.20 6.78
CA SER A 133 11.82 -25.25 7.60
C SER A 133 10.31 -25.07 7.81
N PHE A 134 9.81 -23.84 7.76
CA PHE A 134 8.39 -23.50 7.94
C PHE A 134 7.67 -23.14 6.64
N THR A 135 8.28 -23.41 5.48
CA THR A 135 7.63 -23.20 4.17
C THR A 135 6.33 -24.00 4.13
N ALA A 136 5.22 -23.34 3.77
CA ALA A 136 3.88 -23.92 3.78
C ALA A 136 3.45 -24.53 5.14
N ASN A 137 3.87 -23.91 6.26
CA ASN A 137 3.43 -24.31 7.59
C ASN A 137 1.88 -24.43 7.68
N PRO A 138 1.32 -25.59 8.06
CA PRO A 138 -0.12 -25.85 7.99
C PRO A 138 -1.00 -24.86 8.77
N LEU A 139 -0.53 -24.35 9.92
CA LEU A 139 -1.30 -23.38 10.71
C LEU A 139 -1.44 -22.04 9.98
N GLY A 140 -0.37 -21.61 9.30
CA GLY A 140 -0.37 -20.38 8.50
C GLY A 140 -1.30 -20.53 7.30
N CYS A 141 -1.25 -21.67 6.61
CA CYS A 141 -2.15 -21.98 5.50
C CYS A 141 -3.62 -22.04 5.94
N ALA A 142 -3.92 -22.63 7.11
CA ALA A 142 -5.28 -22.66 7.65
C ALA A 142 -5.79 -21.25 8.00
N ALA A 143 -4.96 -20.41 8.61
CA ALA A 143 -5.31 -19.01 8.86
C ALA A 143 -5.52 -18.22 7.57
N ALA A 144 -4.70 -18.48 6.54
CA ALA A 144 -4.87 -17.85 5.23
C ALA A 144 -6.19 -18.25 4.56
N HIS A 145 -6.53 -19.54 4.58
CA HIS A 145 -7.79 -20.03 4.05
C HIS A 145 -8.98 -19.35 4.73
N ALA A 146 -9.02 -19.34 6.07
CA ALA A 146 -10.09 -18.68 6.81
C ALA A 146 -10.16 -17.16 6.53
N SER A 147 -9.02 -16.49 6.37
CA SER A 147 -8.95 -15.07 6.01
C SER A 147 -9.54 -14.80 4.62
N LEU A 148 -9.22 -15.65 3.64
CA LEU A 148 -9.76 -15.55 2.28
C LEU A 148 -11.26 -15.87 2.25
N ASP A 149 -11.72 -16.86 3.01
CA ASP A 149 -13.14 -17.17 3.17
C ASP A 149 -13.91 -15.96 3.70
N LEU A 150 -13.37 -15.26 4.71
CA LEU A 150 -13.95 -14.02 5.22
C LEU A 150 -13.93 -12.88 4.19
N PHE A 151 -12.85 -12.77 3.40
CA PHE A 151 -12.73 -11.73 2.39
C PHE A 151 -13.78 -11.88 1.29
N THR A 152 -14.06 -13.11 0.85
CA THR A 152 -15.07 -13.38 -0.20
C THR A 152 -16.52 -13.16 0.23
N GLN A 153 -16.77 -12.88 1.52
CA GLN A 153 -18.10 -12.51 1.98
C GLN A 153 -18.46 -11.10 1.50
N GLU A 154 -19.70 -10.94 1.00
CA GLU A 154 -20.23 -9.67 0.48
C GLU A 154 -20.04 -8.49 1.44
N ASN A 155 -20.19 -8.74 2.74
CA ASN A 155 -20.01 -7.72 3.78
C ASN A 155 -18.61 -7.09 3.78
N THR A 156 -17.56 -7.82 3.37
CA THR A 156 -16.19 -7.30 3.39
C THR A 156 -16.00 -6.18 2.36
N LEU A 157 -16.44 -6.39 1.11
CA LEU A 157 -16.34 -5.38 0.05
C LEU A 157 -17.21 -4.16 0.38
N VAL A 158 -18.45 -4.38 0.84
CA VAL A 158 -19.34 -3.31 1.31
C VAL A 158 -18.70 -2.48 2.43
N ASN A 159 -17.99 -3.13 3.36
CA ASN A 159 -17.29 -2.42 4.42
C ASN A 159 -16.09 -1.62 3.91
N ILE A 160 -15.36 -2.12 2.91
CA ILE A 160 -14.25 -1.38 2.27
C ILE A 160 -14.79 -0.09 1.61
N GLU A 161 -15.90 -0.18 0.87
CA GLU A 161 -16.58 0.98 0.28
C GLU A 161 -17.05 1.98 1.35
N MET A 162 -17.62 1.47 2.45
CA MET A 162 -18.02 2.29 3.59
C MET A 162 -16.82 3.03 4.20
N ILE A 163 -15.70 2.32 4.41
CA ILE A 163 -14.45 2.90 4.91
C ILE A 163 -13.95 3.99 3.96
N GLU A 164 -13.91 3.73 2.65
CA GLU A 164 -13.46 4.73 1.67
C GLU A 164 -14.34 5.99 1.73
N SER A 165 -15.67 5.82 1.81
CA SER A 165 -16.62 6.93 1.91
C SER A 165 -16.46 7.74 3.20
N ALA A 166 -16.24 7.06 4.33
CA ALA A 166 -15.96 7.71 5.61
C ALA A 166 -14.61 8.44 5.58
N HIS A 167 -13.57 7.83 5.01
CA HIS A 167 -12.28 8.48 4.82
C HIS A 167 -12.39 9.74 3.98
N ARG A 168 -13.17 9.70 2.90
CA ARG A 168 -13.37 10.84 2.00
C ARG A 168 -13.98 12.03 2.73
N ARG A 169 -14.98 11.78 3.59
CA ARG A 169 -15.60 12.83 4.43
C ARG A 169 -14.63 13.36 5.48
N GLY A 170 -14.01 12.48 6.25
CA GLY A 170 -13.06 12.90 7.30
C GLY A 170 -11.85 13.68 6.75
N LEU A 171 -11.30 13.27 5.60
CA LEU A 171 -10.23 14.03 4.94
C LEU A 171 -10.70 15.41 4.43
N ALA A 172 -11.95 15.54 4.02
CA ALA A 172 -12.50 16.84 3.62
C ALA A 172 -12.63 17.77 4.83
N GLU A 173 -13.12 17.27 5.96
CA GLU A 173 -13.24 18.03 7.22
C GLU A 173 -11.88 18.44 7.77
N LEU A 174 -10.88 17.55 7.73
CA LEU A 174 -9.52 17.88 8.16
C LEU A 174 -8.82 18.89 7.25
N SER A 175 -9.24 19.04 5.99
CA SER A 175 -8.57 19.94 5.03
C SER A 175 -8.69 21.42 5.38
N ASP A 176 -9.66 21.79 6.22
CA ASP A 176 -9.83 23.16 6.73
C ASP A 176 -8.91 23.46 7.92
N ILE A 177 -8.23 22.46 8.49
CA ILE A 177 -7.33 22.62 9.63
C ILE A 177 -5.96 23.11 9.13
N ALA A 178 -5.49 24.21 9.72
CA ALA A 178 -4.19 24.78 9.40
C ALA A 178 -3.06 23.76 9.58
N GLY A 179 -2.22 23.63 8.55
CA GLY A 179 -1.10 22.69 8.54
C GLY A 179 -1.45 21.26 8.16
N VAL A 180 -2.71 20.94 7.85
CA VAL A 180 -3.05 19.70 7.13
C VAL A 180 -2.77 19.90 5.64
N GLU A 181 -1.92 19.05 5.07
CA GLU A 181 -1.49 19.13 3.68
C GLU A 181 -1.60 17.77 2.98
N ARG A 182 -1.63 17.78 1.65
CA ARG A 182 -1.46 16.58 0.80
C ARG A 182 -2.35 15.39 1.17
N ALA A 183 -3.62 15.64 1.49
CA ALA A 183 -4.60 14.59 1.76
C ALA A 183 -4.74 13.64 0.56
N ARG A 184 -4.65 12.33 0.81
CA ARG A 184 -4.65 11.26 -0.20
C ARG A 184 -5.44 10.05 0.30
N LEU A 185 -6.17 9.42 -0.63
CA LEU A 185 -7.10 8.33 -0.35
C LEU A 185 -7.04 7.31 -1.49
N MET A 186 -6.95 6.04 -1.14
CA MET A 186 -7.12 4.94 -2.08
C MET A 186 -7.67 3.72 -1.36
N GLY A 187 -8.89 3.30 -1.73
CA GLY A 187 -9.61 2.23 -1.05
C GLY A 187 -9.74 2.51 0.44
N SER A 188 -9.25 1.58 1.26
CA SER A 188 -9.29 1.66 2.73
C SER A 188 -8.06 2.35 3.35
N VAL A 189 -7.27 3.09 2.55
CA VAL A 189 -6.10 3.84 3.03
C VAL A 189 -6.34 5.33 2.89
N ALA A 190 -6.32 6.04 4.00
CA ALA A 190 -6.30 7.50 4.04
C ALA A 190 -4.99 8.00 4.65
N ALA A 191 -4.42 9.07 4.09
CA ALA A 191 -3.27 9.73 4.67
C ALA A 191 -3.27 11.24 4.38
N PHE A 192 -2.53 11.98 5.19
CA PHE A 192 -2.25 13.40 4.99
C PHE A 192 -0.94 13.76 5.69
N ASP A 193 -0.35 14.87 5.27
CA ASP A 193 0.88 15.40 5.83
C ASP A 193 0.53 16.49 6.84
N ILE A 194 1.34 16.61 7.88
CA ILE A 194 1.37 17.77 8.76
C ILE A 194 2.49 18.69 8.27
N GLY A 195 2.10 19.87 7.77
CA GLY A 195 2.97 20.97 7.41
C GLY A 195 3.69 21.56 8.63
N ARG A 196 4.82 22.22 8.40
CA ARG A 196 5.63 22.86 9.47
C ARG A 196 5.24 24.34 9.63
N ARG A 197 4.94 24.80 10.85
CA ARG A 197 5.41 26.11 11.33
C ARG A 197 6.56 25.93 12.33
N GLY A 198 7.77 26.28 11.90
CA GLY A 198 8.95 26.40 12.77
C GLY A 198 10.16 25.54 12.36
N GLU A 199 11.35 26.05 12.69
CA GLU A 199 12.65 25.42 12.44
C GLU A 199 12.90 24.27 13.43
N GLY A 200 12.48 23.06 13.09
CA GLY A 200 12.76 21.87 13.91
C GLY A 200 12.54 20.57 13.14
N TYR A 201 13.50 19.64 13.22
CA TYR A 201 13.57 18.37 12.46
C TYR A 201 12.23 17.61 12.46
N GLY A 202 11.65 17.35 11.28
CA GLY A 202 10.34 16.68 11.11
C GLY A 202 10.24 15.25 11.65
N ALA A 203 11.30 14.75 12.31
CA ALA A 203 11.32 13.46 12.98
C ALA A 203 10.54 13.46 14.31
N GLU A 204 10.37 14.61 14.98
CA GLU A 204 9.77 14.65 16.31
C GLU A 204 8.23 14.74 16.30
N ILE A 205 7.63 15.38 15.30
CA ILE A 205 6.18 15.61 15.27
C ILE A 205 5.39 14.30 15.27
N GLY A 206 5.88 13.27 14.59
CA GLY A 206 5.24 11.96 14.56
C GLY A 206 5.20 11.28 15.93
N ALA A 207 6.25 11.45 16.75
CA ALA A 207 6.28 10.92 18.11
C ALA A 207 5.30 11.68 19.02
N THR A 208 5.27 13.02 18.91
CA THR A 208 4.31 13.86 19.65
C THR A 208 2.87 13.51 19.29
N LEU A 209 2.56 13.40 17.99
CA LEU A 209 1.24 12.99 17.49
C LEU A 209 0.86 11.61 18.01
N LYS A 210 1.76 10.62 17.88
CA LYS A 210 1.54 9.26 18.38
C LYS A 210 1.18 9.28 19.87
N GLN A 211 1.94 10.01 20.68
CA GLN A 211 1.71 10.10 22.11
C GLN A 211 0.35 10.75 22.41
N ALA A 212 0.00 11.84 21.73
CA ALA A 212 -1.28 12.52 21.88
C ALA A 212 -2.49 11.66 21.46
N PHE A 213 -2.33 10.79 20.45
CA PHE A 213 -3.35 9.79 20.07
C PHE A 213 -3.50 8.70 21.13
N ILE A 214 -2.40 8.17 21.66
CA ILE A 214 -2.41 7.14 22.72
C ILE A 214 -3.11 7.65 23.98
N GLU A 215 -2.85 8.90 24.37
CA GLU A 215 -3.50 9.55 25.53
C GLU A 215 -5.01 9.69 25.36
N ARG A 216 -5.51 9.68 24.13
CA ARG A 216 -6.94 9.68 23.78
C ARG A 216 -7.50 8.28 23.50
N GLY A 217 -6.69 7.23 23.67
CA GLY A 217 -7.11 5.84 23.46
C GLY A 217 -6.98 5.33 22.02
N TYR A 218 -6.28 6.06 21.14
CA TYR A 218 -6.13 5.69 19.73
C TYR A 218 -4.72 5.20 19.41
N LEU A 219 -4.61 4.03 18.80
CA LEU A 219 -3.35 3.51 18.25
C LEU A 219 -3.17 3.99 16.80
N ILE A 220 -2.83 5.25 16.63
CA ILE A 220 -2.45 5.82 15.33
C ILE A 220 -0.93 6.00 15.34
N ARG A 221 -0.25 5.46 14.32
CA ARG A 221 1.22 5.44 14.22
C ARG A 221 1.69 6.26 13.01
N PRO A 222 1.94 7.57 13.15
CA PRO A 222 2.47 8.40 12.07
C PRO A 222 3.81 7.89 11.50
N LEU A 223 4.08 8.23 10.23
CA LEU A 223 5.37 8.05 9.57
C LEU A 223 6.03 9.42 9.39
N GLY A 224 6.86 9.83 10.36
CA GLY A 224 7.36 11.20 10.42
C GLY A 224 6.18 12.19 10.57
N ASN A 225 6.00 13.07 9.60
CA ASN A 225 4.87 14.02 9.57
C ASN A 225 3.61 13.48 8.87
N VAL A 226 3.62 12.23 8.39
CA VAL A 226 2.47 11.62 7.72
C VAL A 226 1.57 10.94 8.74
N VAL A 227 0.33 11.41 8.87
CA VAL A 227 -0.73 10.70 9.60
C VAL A 227 -1.52 9.86 8.60
N TYR A 228 -1.80 8.60 8.93
CA TYR A 228 -2.59 7.71 8.09
C TYR A 228 -3.52 6.84 8.91
N LEU A 229 -4.60 6.41 8.27
CA LEU A 229 -5.55 5.43 8.78
C LEU A 229 -5.61 4.25 7.80
N MET A 230 -5.47 3.06 8.36
CA MET A 230 -5.64 1.77 7.69
C MET A 230 -6.43 0.84 8.62
N PRO A 231 -7.72 1.12 8.85
CA PRO A 231 -8.51 0.35 9.80
C PRO A 231 -8.71 -1.10 9.32
N PRO A 232 -9.07 -2.03 10.24
CA PRO A 232 -9.55 -3.34 9.85
C PRO A 232 -10.91 -3.22 9.14
N TYR A 233 -11.23 -4.15 8.23
CA TYR A 233 -12.47 -4.09 7.44
C TYR A 233 -13.73 -4.35 8.26
N CYS A 234 -13.61 -4.77 9.52
CA CYS A 234 -14.72 -4.89 10.45
C CYS A 234 -14.96 -3.62 11.30
N ILE A 235 -14.24 -2.53 11.05
CA ILE A 235 -14.49 -1.25 11.75
C ILE A 235 -15.91 -0.76 11.45
N THR A 236 -16.59 -0.19 12.46
CA THR A 236 -17.88 0.46 12.24
C THR A 236 -17.67 1.87 11.70
N LYS A 237 -18.67 2.37 10.96
CA LYS A 237 -18.69 3.77 10.51
C LYS A 237 -18.48 4.75 11.67
N ALA A 238 -19.19 4.54 12.78
CA ALA A 238 -19.10 5.40 13.95
C ALA A 238 -17.69 5.42 14.56
N ALA A 239 -17.05 4.26 14.75
CA ALA A 239 -15.69 4.19 15.29
C ALA A 239 -14.65 4.85 14.37
N LEU A 240 -14.85 4.77 13.05
CA LEU A 240 -14.00 5.46 12.08
C LEU A 240 -14.20 6.99 12.13
N GLU A 241 -15.45 7.45 12.22
CA GLU A 241 -15.78 8.87 12.39
C GLU A 241 -15.21 9.43 13.71
N GLU A 242 -15.35 8.71 14.83
CA GLU A 242 -14.74 9.06 16.12
C GLU A 242 -13.21 9.18 16.03
N SER A 243 -12.56 8.37 15.19
CA SER A 243 -11.11 8.47 14.94
C SER A 243 -10.73 9.78 14.25
N TYR A 244 -11.58 10.29 13.35
CA TYR A 244 -11.37 11.60 12.72
C TYR A 244 -11.59 12.76 13.70
N ASP A 245 -12.60 12.66 14.57
CA ASP A 245 -12.81 13.65 15.65
C ASP A 245 -11.61 13.70 16.59
N ALA A 246 -11.07 12.54 16.97
CA ALA A 246 -9.87 12.47 17.79
C ALA A 246 -8.65 13.07 17.09
N ILE A 247 -8.50 12.85 15.78
CA ILE A 247 -7.46 13.48 14.97
C ILE A 247 -7.60 15.01 15.02
N ALA A 248 -8.77 15.54 14.68
CA ALA A 248 -9.02 16.99 14.71
C ALA A 248 -8.72 17.58 16.10
N GLY A 249 -9.16 16.91 17.17
CA GLY A 249 -8.91 17.32 18.55
C GLY A 249 -7.43 17.29 18.97
N VAL A 250 -6.60 16.41 18.39
CA VAL A 250 -5.14 16.43 18.59
C VAL A 250 -4.53 17.60 17.81
N LEU A 251 -4.90 17.76 16.54
CA LEU A 251 -4.34 18.80 15.68
C LEU A 251 -4.66 20.21 16.20
N ALA A 252 -5.81 20.41 16.84
CA ALA A 252 -6.17 21.68 17.48
C ALA A 252 -5.30 22.02 18.71
N THR A 253 -4.69 21.02 19.36
CA THR A 253 -3.87 21.21 20.57
C THR A 253 -2.38 21.34 20.29
N ILE A 254 -1.94 20.81 19.15
CA ILE A 254 -0.55 20.93 18.72
C ILE A 254 -0.46 22.23 17.92
N VAL A 255 0.45 23.13 18.29
CA VAL A 255 0.70 24.32 17.50
C VAL A 255 1.39 23.87 16.20
N ILE A 256 0.60 23.68 15.15
CA ILE A 256 1.06 23.32 13.80
C ILE A 256 1.41 24.59 13.01
#